data_AF-A0A292RFQ6-F1
#
_entry.id   AF-A0A292RFQ6-F1
#
_cell.length_a   1.000
_cell.length_b   1.000
_cell.length_c   1.000
_cell.angle_alpha   90.00
_cell.angle_beta   90.00
_cell.angle_gamma   90.00
#
_symmetry.space_group_name_H-M   'P 1'
#
loop_
_entity.id
_entity.type
_entity.pdbx_description
1 polymer ?
#
loop_
_entity_poly.entity_id
_entity_poly.type
_entity_poly.pdbx_seq_one_letter_code
_entity_poly.pdbx_strand_id
1 'polypeptide(L)'
;MTEYLFDPGYSQHLVSLIFSLEDMYGDINKFKNLGQKKFRFKQYYPGILKLIKQNTAFYLGCLLWATYLSNQETGEITGNYCLGKEYDEHKSLIELDFLIKFSQTFSKDTKYYMGIDYKFPEEDEALLGTYREFAVLNEGFVNIKSTSDLKLPDSLKKPSKEELETIKTTIEKVVSTGNFDLLFDIRGLIF
;
A
#
# COMPACT_ATOMS: atom_id res chain seq x y z
N MET A 1 -17.72 -25.02 -2.17
CA MET A 1 -17.13 -24.11 -1.17
C MET A 1 -16.95 -22.78 -1.86
N THR A 2 -17.29 -21.66 -1.23
CA THR A 2 -17.07 -20.35 -1.85
C THR A 2 -15.57 -20.08 -1.87
N GLU A 3 -15.05 -19.58 -2.98
CA GLU A 3 -13.64 -19.27 -3.16
C GLU A 3 -13.44 -17.75 -3.31
N TYR A 4 -12.40 -17.24 -2.66
CA TYR A 4 -12.00 -15.84 -2.67
C TYR A 4 -10.53 -15.72 -3.05
N LEU A 5 -10.16 -14.67 -3.78
CA LEU A 5 -8.76 -14.42 -4.12
C LEU A 5 -8.05 -13.72 -2.96
N PHE A 6 -6.80 -14.10 -2.69
CA PHE A 6 -5.93 -13.41 -1.74
C PHE A 6 -5.63 -11.98 -2.20
N ASP A 7 -5.27 -11.80 -3.47
CA ASP A 7 -5.18 -10.51 -4.15
C ASP A 7 -6.34 -10.40 -5.14
N PRO A 8 -7.21 -9.37 -5.06
CA PRO A 8 -8.31 -9.19 -6.00
C PRO A 8 -7.83 -8.83 -7.43
N GLY A 9 -6.52 -8.62 -7.63
CA GLY A 9 -5.91 -8.31 -8.91
C GLY A 9 -5.18 -6.98 -8.92
N TYR A 10 -4.78 -6.47 -7.76
CA TYR A 10 -4.01 -5.23 -7.64
C TYR A 10 -2.57 -5.39 -8.14
N SER A 11 -1.95 -6.55 -7.90
CA SER A 11 -0.53 -6.78 -8.16
C SER A 11 -0.11 -6.50 -9.61
N GLN A 12 -1.00 -6.73 -10.58
CA GLN A 12 -0.73 -6.47 -12.00
C GLN A 12 -0.48 -4.99 -12.32
N HIS A 13 -0.96 -4.07 -11.47
CA HIS A 13 -0.85 -2.62 -11.65
C HIS A 13 0.18 -1.98 -10.73
N LEU A 14 0.73 -2.74 -9.78
CA LEU A 14 1.66 -2.21 -8.78
C LEU A 14 3.07 -2.08 -9.37
N VAL A 15 3.70 -0.95 -9.10
CA VAL A 15 5.09 -0.68 -9.46
C VAL A 15 5.92 -0.67 -8.17
N SER A 16 7.01 -1.43 -8.15
CA SER A 16 7.90 -1.49 -6.98
C SER A 16 8.47 -0.11 -6.66
N LEU A 17 8.20 0.35 -5.44
CA LEU A 17 8.71 1.62 -4.92
C LEU A 17 10.23 1.62 -4.84
N ILE A 18 10.82 0.57 -4.27
CA ILE A 18 12.26 0.49 -4.00
C ILE A 18 13.04 0.57 -5.31
N PHE A 19 12.77 -0.33 -6.26
CA PHE A 19 13.50 -0.35 -7.54
C PHE A 19 13.31 0.96 -8.33
N SER A 20 12.10 1.52 -8.33
CA SER A 20 11.84 2.78 -9.01
C SER A 20 12.64 3.94 -8.41
N LEU A 21 12.74 4.02 -7.08
CA LEU A 21 13.51 5.06 -6.41
C LEU A 21 15.01 4.84 -6.57
N GLU A 22 15.50 3.60 -6.52
CA GLU A 22 16.90 3.28 -6.80
C GLU A 22 17.31 3.76 -8.20
N ASP A 23 16.48 3.51 -9.21
CA ASP A 23 16.73 3.98 -10.57
C ASP A 23 16.72 5.52 -10.66
N MET A 24 15.71 6.17 -10.08
CA MET A 24 15.59 7.63 -10.11
C MET A 24 16.74 8.33 -9.39
N TYR A 25 17.07 7.90 -8.17
CA TYR A 25 18.18 8.47 -7.40
C TYR A 25 19.54 8.08 -8.00
N GLY A 26 19.65 6.88 -8.58
CA GLY A 26 20.80 6.47 -9.37
C GLY A 26 21.07 7.43 -10.51
N ASP A 27 20.04 7.82 -11.27
CA ASP A 27 20.19 8.79 -12.36
C ASP A 27 20.56 10.20 -11.87
N ILE A 28 19.92 10.68 -10.80
CA ILE A 28 20.26 11.97 -10.18
C ILE A 28 21.72 11.99 -9.73
N ASN A 29 22.22 10.89 -9.18
CA ASN A 29 23.58 10.80 -8.64
C ASN A 29 24.68 10.68 -9.70
N LYS A 30 24.35 10.45 -10.98
CA LYS A 30 25.32 10.53 -12.09
C LYS A 30 25.87 11.94 -12.29
N PHE A 31 25.11 12.97 -11.92
CA PHE A 31 25.51 14.37 -12.09
C PHE A 31 26.41 14.83 -10.94
N LYS A 32 27.58 15.39 -11.24
CA LYS A 32 28.48 15.95 -10.21
C LYS A 32 28.03 17.33 -9.72
N ASN A 33 27.47 18.14 -10.61
CA ASN A 33 27.03 19.51 -10.32
C ASN A 33 25.65 19.53 -9.65
N LEU A 34 25.52 20.27 -8.55
CA LEU A 34 24.27 20.44 -7.81
C LEU A 34 23.14 21.01 -8.68
N GLY A 35 23.42 21.96 -9.58
CA GLY A 35 22.39 22.54 -10.45
C GLY A 35 21.71 21.50 -11.34
N GLN A 36 22.49 20.57 -11.91
CA GLN A 36 21.97 19.45 -12.70
C GLN A 36 21.20 18.45 -11.83
N LYS A 37 21.70 18.13 -10.63
CA LYS A 37 20.97 17.28 -9.67
C LYS A 37 19.60 17.86 -9.33
N LYS A 38 19.53 19.17 -9.01
CA LYS A 38 18.28 19.88 -8.72
C LYS A 38 17.31 19.84 -9.90
N PHE A 39 17.81 20.08 -11.11
CA PHE A 39 16.99 20.00 -12.32
C PHE A 39 16.41 18.59 -12.53
N ARG A 40 17.22 17.54 -12.42
CA ARG A 40 16.75 16.15 -12.57
C ARG A 40 15.81 15.73 -11.46
N PHE A 41 16.10 16.06 -10.21
CA PHE A 41 15.19 15.81 -9.09
C PHE A 41 13.82 16.44 -9.34
N LYS A 42 13.77 17.70 -9.81
CA LYS A 42 12.52 18.38 -10.15
C LYS A 42 11.72 17.66 -11.24
N GLN A 43 12.39 16.98 -12.18
CA GLN A 43 11.72 16.18 -13.21
C GLN A 43 11.14 14.87 -12.64
N TYR A 44 11.85 14.22 -11.72
CA TYR A 44 11.38 12.99 -11.07
C TYR A 44 10.33 13.23 -9.98
N TYR A 45 10.31 14.44 -9.39
CA TYR A 45 9.45 14.76 -8.25
C TYR A 45 7.97 14.35 -8.41
N PRO A 46 7.27 14.64 -9.52
CA PRO A 46 5.89 14.18 -9.71
C PRO A 46 5.77 12.65 -9.74
N GLY A 47 6.76 11.96 -10.32
CA GLY A 47 6.81 10.50 -10.37
C GLY A 47 7.02 9.89 -8.98
N ILE A 48 7.90 10.48 -8.17
CA ILE A 48 8.14 10.06 -6.78
C ILE A 48 6.86 10.22 -5.95
N LEU A 49 6.17 11.37 -6.06
CA LEU A 49 4.89 11.58 -5.37
C LEU A 49 3.84 10.55 -5.79
N LYS A 50 3.74 10.26 -7.10
CA LYS A 50 2.82 9.25 -7.61
C LYS A 50 3.15 7.86 -7.06
N LEU A 51 4.42 7.49 -6.98
CA LEU A 51 4.87 6.20 -6.44
C LEU A 51 4.52 6.06 -4.95
N ILE A 52 4.82 7.10 -4.14
CA ILE A 52 4.44 7.13 -2.72
C ILE A 52 2.93 6.93 -2.60
N LYS A 53 2.14 7.76 -3.29
CA LYS A 53 0.67 7.72 -3.23
C LYS A 53 0.11 6.37 -3.66
N GLN A 54 0.58 5.81 -4.77
CA GLN A 54 0.11 4.52 -5.29
C GLN A 54 0.43 3.37 -4.33
N ASN A 55 1.63 3.34 -3.73
CA ASN A 55 1.98 2.30 -2.77
C ASN A 55 1.20 2.45 -1.45
N THR A 56 0.96 3.67 -0.97
CA THR A 56 0.04 3.91 0.16
C THR A 56 -1.38 3.41 -0.14
N ALA A 57 -1.89 3.74 -1.33
CA ALA A 57 -3.22 3.31 -1.78
C ALA A 57 -3.33 1.79 -1.91
N PHE A 58 -2.26 1.11 -2.33
CA PHE A 58 -2.21 -0.34 -2.37
C PHE A 58 -2.41 -0.95 -0.98
N TYR A 59 -1.71 -0.45 0.04
CA TYR A 59 -1.91 -0.90 1.42
C TYR A 59 -3.31 -0.60 1.96
N LEU A 60 -3.91 0.55 1.59
CA LEU A 60 -5.33 0.83 1.85
C LEU A 60 -6.23 -0.21 1.17
N GLY A 61 -5.96 -0.55 -0.09
CA GLY A 61 -6.68 -1.56 -0.86
C GLY A 61 -6.64 -2.93 -0.18
N CYS A 62 -5.50 -3.33 0.37
CA CYS A 62 -5.38 -4.57 1.13
C CYS A 62 -6.28 -4.58 2.37
N LEU A 63 -6.34 -3.48 3.13
CA LEU A 63 -7.22 -3.37 4.31
C LEU A 63 -8.70 -3.41 3.90
N LEU A 64 -9.07 -2.69 2.83
CA LEU A 64 -10.42 -2.70 2.28
C LEU A 64 -10.84 -4.10 1.83
N TRP A 65 -9.94 -4.81 1.14
CA TRP A 65 -10.19 -6.18 0.68
C TRP A 65 -10.34 -7.16 1.84
N ALA A 66 -9.42 -7.13 2.81
CA ALA A 66 -9.51 -7.95 4.02
C ALA A 66 -10.80 -7.67 4.80
N THR A 67 -11.20 -6.39 4.90
CA THR A 67 -12.47 -6.00 5.52
C THR A 67 -13.65 -6.59 4.78
N TYR A 68 -13.68 -6.50 3.45
CA TYR A 68 -14.72 -7.13 2.65
C TYR A 68 -14.80 -8.64 2.88
N LEU A 69 -13.66 -9.35 2.80
CA LEU A 69 -13.58 -10.80 2.96
C LEU A 69 -14.02 -11.29 4.35
N SER A 70 -13.62 -10.59 5.41
CA SER A 70 -13.98 -10.94 6.79
C SER A 70 -15.49 -10.86 7.09
N ASN A 71 -16.25 -10.16 6.23
CA ASN A 71 -17.70 -10.01 6.34
C ASN A 71 -18.48 -10.93 5.39
N GLN A 72 -17.78 -11.80 4.65
CA GLN A 72 -18.43 -12.81 3.82
C GLN A 72 -18.64 -14.13 4.59
N GLU A 73 -19.41 -15.04 4.02
CA GLU A 73 -19.45 -16.42 4.49
C GLU A 73 -18.06 -17.06 4.45
N THR A 74 -17.82 -18.04 5.33
CA THR A 74 -16.53 -18.74 5.37
C THR A 74 -16.26 -19.41 4.02
N GLY A 75 -15.17 -19.00 3.38
CA GLY A 75 -14.72 -19.53 2.10
C GLY A 75 -13.22 -19.68 2.05
N GLU A 76 -12.74 -20.47 1.10
CA GLU A 76 -11.32 -20.69 0.85
C GLU A 76 -10.69 -19.45 0.24
N ILE A 77 -9.48 -19.10 0.68
CA ILE A 77 -8.65 -18.05 0.08
C ILE A 77 -7.60 -18.71 -0.82
N THR A 78 -7.72 -18.46 -2.12
CA THR A 78 -6.82 -18.98 -3.15
C THR A 78 -5.81 -17.94 -3.59
N GLY A 79 -4.67 -18.38 -4.14
CA GLY A 79 -3.62 -17.47 -4.63
C GLY A 79 -2.78 -16.78 -3.54
N ASN A 80 -2.87 -17.21 -2.28
CA ASN A 80 -2.00 -16.71 -1.22
C ASN A 80 -0.55 -17.19 -1.44
N TYR A 81 0.30 -16.31 -1.95
CA TYR A 81 1.71 -16.59 -2.21
C TYR A 81 2.55 -16.71 -0.92
N CYS A 82 2.03 -16.30 0.24
CA CYS A 82 2.69 -16.44 1.54
C CYS A 82 2.45 -17.81 2.20
N LEU A 83 1.41 -18.53 1.76
CA LEU A 83 0.92 -19.72 2.45
C LEU A 83 2.01 -20.78 2.64
N GLY A 84 2.19 -21.22 3.88
CA GLY A 84 3.14 -22.28 4.26
C GLY A 84 4.62 -21.87 4.26
N LYS A 85 4.94 -20.59 4.02
CA LYS A 85 6.30 -20.06 4.18
C LYS A 85 6.63 -19.86 5.67
N GLU A 86 7.92 -19.78 5.97
CA GLU A 86 8.40 -19.37 7.30
C GLU A 86 8.11 -17.89 7.51
N TYR A 87 7.43 -17.55 8.61
CA TYR A 87 7.18 -16.16 8.97
C TYR A 87 8.46 -15.50 9.51
N ASP A 88 8.78 -14.36 8.93
CA ASP A 88 9.88 -13.48 9.34
C ASP A 88 9.33 -12.05 9.26
N GLU A 89 9.04 -11.45 10.42
CA GLU A 89 8.41 -10.13 10.50
C GLU A 89 9.17 -9.09 9.66
N HIS A 90 10.50 -9.06 9.79
CA HIS A 90 11.33 -8.09 9.10
C HIS A 90 11.22 -8.25 7.58
N LYS A 91 11.28 -9.49 7.05
CA LYS A 91 11.11 -9.72 5.61
C LYS A 91 9.70 -9.41 5.14
N SER A 92 8.67 -9.72 5.94
CA SER A 92 7.28 -9.45 5.59
C SER A 92 6.94 -7.96 5.54
N LEU A 93 7.68 -7.12 6.28
CA LEU A 93 7.41 -5.68 6.39
C LEU A 93 8.40 -4.79 5.64
N ILE A 94 9.39 -5.35 4.96
CA ILE A 94 10.51 -4.59 4.36
C ILE A 94 10.05 -3.45 3.43
N GLU A 95 9.08 -3.71 2.55
CA GLU A 95 8.58 -2.71 1.60
C GLU A 95 7.75 -1.62 2.28
N LEU A 96 6.97 -2.01 3.30
CA LEU A 96 6.16 -1.09 4.10
C LEU A 96 7.05 -0.17 4.94
N ASP A 97 7.98 -0.75 5.69
CA ASP A 97 8.91 0.00 6.55
C ASP A 97 9.78 0.93 5.72
N PHE A 98 10.17 0.50 4.50
CA PHE A 98 10.84 1.37 3.54
C PHE A 98 9.96 2.54 3.11
N LEU A 99 8.69 2.31 2.73
CA LEU A 99 7.76 3.38 2.34
C LEU A 99 7.58 4.40 3.47
N ILE A 100 7.31 3.95 4.69
CA ILE A 100 7.13 4.82 5.87
C ILE A 100 8.38 5.68 6.06
N LYS A 101 9.56 5.05 6.11
CA LYS A 101 10.82 5.74 6.33
C LYS A 101 11.15 6.72 5.20
N PHE A 102 10.91 6.32 3.95
CA PHE A 102 11.15 7.17 2.80
C PHE A 102 10.22 8.39 2.82
N SER A 103 8.92 8.21 3.03
CA SER A 103 7.94 9.30 3.09
C SER A 103 8.28 10.35 4.17
N GLN A 104 8.74 9.91 5.35
CA GLN A 104 9.19 10.81 6.42
C GLN A 104 10.48 11.57 6.06
N THR A 105 11.42 10.92 5.37
CA THR A 105 12.73 11.51 5.04
C THR A 105 12.73 12.31 3.75
N PHE A 106 11.77 12.10 2.85
CA PHE A 106 11.63 12.77 1.56
C PHE A 106 11.46 14.30 1.67
N SER A 107 10.92 14.78 2.79
CA SER A 107 10.88 16.22 3.14
C SER A 107 12.27 16.88 3.10
N LYS A 108 13.33 16.16 3.50
CA LYS A 108 14.71 16.66 3.46
C LYS A 108 15.19 16.85 2.02
N ASP A 109 14.88 15.91 1.15
CA ASP A 109 15.30 15.95 -0.26
C ASP A 109 14.55 17.04 -1.03
N THR A 110 13.24 17.16 -0.82
CA THR A 110 12.44 18.22 -1.44
C THR A 110 12.89 19.61 -1.01
N LYS A 111 13.24 19.78 0.28
CA LYS A 111 13.82 21.02 0.79
C LYS A 111 15.20 21.29 0.19
N TYR A 112 16.06 20.28 0.12
CA TYR A 112 17.42 20.42 -0.40
C TYR A 112 17.46 20.72 -1.91
N TYR A 113 16.71 19.96 -2.71
CA TYR A 113 16.75 20.06 -4.16
C TYR A 113 15.83 21.14 -4.73
N MET A 114 14.67 21.37 -4.11
CA MET A 114 13.64 22.27 -4.65
C MET A 114 13.30 23.45 -3.74
N GLY A 115 13.72 23.45 -2.48
CA GLY A 115 13.33 24.47 -1.50
C GLY A 115 11.86 24.35 -1.07
N ILE A 116 11.24 23.18 -1.27
CA ILE A 116 9.84 22.90 -0.93
C ILE A 116 9.80 22.15 0.39
N ASP A 117 8.89 22.53 1.29
CA ASP A 117 8.63 21.80 2.54
C ASP A 117 7.51 20.78 2.30
N TYR A 118 7.88 19.61 1.79
CA TYR A 118 6.93 18.50 1.62
C TYR A 118 6.59 17.88 2.97
N LYS A 119 5.30 17.60 3.19
CA LYS A 119 4.82 16.83 4.34
C LYS A 119 4.01 15.64 3.83
N PHE A 120 4.34 14.46 4.34
CA PHE A 120 3.51 13.29 4.13
C PHE A 120 2.21 13.45 4.94
N PRO A 121 1.04 13.13 4.38
CA PRO A 121 -0.22 13.29 5.11
C PRO A 121 -0.27 12.43 6.37
N GLU A 122 -0.65 13.01 7.51
CA GLU A 122 -0.74 12.29 8.80
C GLU A 122 -1.73 11.11 8.74
N GLU A 123 -2.83 11.29 8.00
CA GLU A 123 -3.80 10.23 7.76
C GLU A 123 -3.17 9.01 7.06
N ASP A 124 -2.31 9.26 6.06
CA ASP A 124 -1.61 8.22 5.31
C ASP A 124 -0.57 7.51 6.17
N GLU A 125 0.12 8.24 7.05
CA GLU A 125 1.01 7.63 8.04
C GLU A 125 0.25 6.72 9.01
N ALA A 126 -0.88 7.18 9.55
CA ALA A 126 -1.72 6.38 10.44
C ALA A 126 -2.26 5.11 9.74
N LEU A 127 -2.60 5.21 8.46
CA LEU A 127 -3.02 4.07 7.65
C LEU A 127 -1.91 3.05 7.46
N LEU A 128 -0.69 3.49 7.14
CA LEU A 128 0.45 2.58 7.01
C LEU A 128 0.76 1.89 8.35
N GLY A 129 0.61 2.59 9.47
CA GLY A 129 0.67 2.00 10.81
C GLY A 129 -0.39 0.93 11.05
N THR A 130 -1.63 1.18 10.63
CA THR A 130 -2.73 0.21 10.74
C THR A 130 -2.49 -1.02 9.87
N TYR A 131 -1.95 -0.84 8.66
CA TYR A 131 -1.55 -1.96 7.82
C TYR A 131 -0.40 -2.77 8.44
N ARG A 132 0.58 -2.11 9.07
CA ARG A 132 1.66 -2.81 9.79
C ARG A 132 1.10 -3.72 10.87
N GLU A 133 0.16 -3.21 11.68
CA GLU A 133 -0.54 -3.99 12.70
C GLU A 133 -1.26 -5.19 12.07
N PHE A 134 -2.03 -4.96 10.99
CA PHE A 134 -2.72 -6.01 10.26
C PHE A 134 -1.78 -7.13 9.78
N ALA A 135 -0.64 -6.78 9.17
CA ALA A 135 0.32 -7.74 8.67
C ALA A 135 0.97 -8.57 9.80
N VAL A 136 1.28 -7.95 10.95
CA VAL A 136 1.82 -8.64 12.13
C VAL A 136 0.76 -9.55 12.75
N LEU A 137 -0.48 -9.07 12.91
CA LEU A 137 -1.59 -9.83 13.48
C LEU A 137 -1.89 -11.13 12.72
N ASN A 138 -1.61 -11.13 11.42
CA ASN A 138 -1.80 -12.28 10.53
C ASN A 138 -0.48 -13.02 10.20
N GLU A 139 0.62 -12.75 10.92
CA GLU A 139 1.91 -13.42 10.75
C GLU A 139 2.40 -13.39 9.29
N GLY A 140 2.31 -12.24 8.62
CA GLY A 140 2.68 -12.12 7.21
C GLY A 140 1.84 -13.00 6.27
N PHE A 141 0.65 -13.40 6.72
CA PHE A 141 -0.34 -14.21 6.01
C PHE A 141 0.08 -15.65 5.71
N VAL A 142 1.10 -16.19 6.40
CA VAL A 142 1.62 -17.55 6.12
C VAL A 142 0.64 -18.67 6.47
N ASN A 143 -0.37 -18.38 7.29
CA ASN A 143 -1.35 -19.33 7.80
C ASN A 143 -2.78 -19.11 7.26
N ILE A 144 -3.00 -18.12 6.39
CA ILE A 144 -4.34 -17.74 5.92
C ILE A 144 -4.79 -18.64 4.77
N LYS A 145 -5.76 -19.52 5.04
CA LYS A 145 -6.37 -20.44 4.07
C LYS A 145 -7.84 -20.16 3.83
N SER A 146 -8.51 -19.50 4.76
CA SER A 146 -9.93 -19.14 4.64
C SER A 146 -10.20 -17.74 5.16
N THR A 147 -11.38 -17.21 4.84
CA THR A 147 -11.83 -15.90 5.33
C THR A 147 -11.97 -15.85 6.85
N SER A 148 -12.13 -16.99 7.53
CA SER A 148 -12.18 -17.04 9.00
C SER A 148 -10.81 -16.97 9.67
N ASP A 149 -9.72 -17.20 8.93
CA ASP A 149 -8.36 -17.10 9.48
C ASP A 149 -7.90 -15.64 9.56
N LEU A 150 -8.51 -14.75 8.76
CA LEU A 150 -8.17 -13.33 8.70
C LEU A 150 -8.56 -12.61 9.99
N LYS A 151 -7.60 -11.87 10.53
CA LYS A 151 -7.77 -11.02 11.71
C LYS A 151 -7.63 -9.56 11.31
N LEU A 152 -8.61 -8.73 11.62
CA LEU A 152 -8.53 -7.29 11.38
C LEU A 152 -8.03 -6.55 12.63
N PRO A 153 -7.29 -5.45 12.47
CA PRO A 153 -7.02 -4.52 13.57
C PRO A 153 -8.32 -4.00 14.20
N ASP A 154 -8.33 -3.83 15.52
CA ASP A 154 -9.50 -3.32 16.26
C ASP A 154 -9.81 -1.85 15.93
N SER A 155 -8.85 -1.13 15.35
CA SER A 155 -8.98 0.25 14.91
C SER A 155 -9.87 0.41 13.67
N LEU A 156 -10.13 -0.65 12.91
CA LEU A 156 -10.98 -0.60 11.72
C LEU A 156 -12.47 -0.64 12.07
N LYS A 157 -13.25 0.18 11.37
CA LYS A 157 -14.71 0.15 11.44
C LYS A 157 -15.26 -1.12 10.80
N LYS A 158 -16.44 -1.52 11.26
CA LYS A 158 -17.25 -2.57 10.63
C LYS A 158 -18.24 -1.92 9.66
N PRO A 159 -18.07 -2.09 8.34
CA PRO A 159 -18.98 -1.47 7.37
C PRO A 159 -20.34 -2.16 7.36
N SER A 160 -21.37 -1.43 6.95
CA SER A 160 -22.69 -1.94 6.61
C SER A 160 -22.66 -2.72 5.29
N LYS A 161 -23.76 -3.42 4.96
CA LYS A 161 -23.88 -4.16 3.69
C LYS A 161 -23.73 -3.27 2.45
N GLU A 162 -24.28 -2.06 2.48
CA GLU A 162 -24.18 -1.11 1.36
C GLU A 162 -22.74 -0.60 1.18
N GLU A 163 -22.05 -0.36 2.28
CA GLU A 163 -20.63 0.04 2.27
C GLU A 163 -19.74 -1.11 1.79
N LEU A 164 -20.02 -2.36 2.16
CA LEU A 164 -19.31 -3.54 1.64
C LEU A 164 -19.44 -3.70 0.12
N GLU A 165 -20.63 -3.46 -0.44
CA GLU A 165 -20.82 -3.44 -1.90
C GLU A 165 -20.09 -2.27 -2.56
N THR A 166 -20.05 -1.11 -1.90
CA THR A 166 -19.29 0.05 -2.37
C THR A 166 -17.78 -0.25 -2.39
N ILE A 167 -17.26 -0.90 -1.35
CA ILE A 167 -15.88 -1.39 -1.31
C ILE A 167 -15.65 -2.32 -2.49
N LYS A 168 -16.41 -3.40 -2.61
CA LYS A 168 -16.24 -4.42 -3.66
C LYS A 168 -16.24 -3.81 -5.07
N THR A 169 -17.26 -3.02 -5.40
CA THR A 169 -17.40 -2.39 -6.72
C THR A 169 -16.27 -1.40 -7.03
N THR A 170 -15.78 -0.67 -6.02
CA THR A 170 -14.63 0.23 -6.16
C THR A 170 -13.35 -0.56 -6.42
N ILE A 171 -13.13 -1.68 -5.72
CA ILE A 171 -12.00 -2.58 -5.95
C ILE A 171 -12.03 -3.14 -7.38
N GLU A 172 -13.17 -3.64 -7.87
CA GLU A 172 -13.32 -4.13 -9.24
C GLU A 172 -12.99 -3.02 -10.29
N LYS A 173 -13.38 -1.78 -10.01
CA LYS A 173 -13.03 -0.62 -10.84
C LYS A 173 -11.54 -0.30 -10.81
N VAL A 174 -10.89 -0.38 -9.66
CA VAL A 174 -9.43 -0.20 -9.53
C VAL A 174 -8.70 -1.30 -10.29
N VAL A 175 -9.13 -2.56 -10.16
CA VAL A 175 -8.52 -3.71 -10.86
C VAL A 175 -8.68 -3.60 -12.38
N SER A 176 -9.79 -3.06 -12.88
CA SER A 176 -9.98 -2.87 -14.33
C SER A 176 -9.26 -1.64 -14.91
N THR A 177 -8.98 -0.61 -14.10
CA THR A 177 -8.43 0.67 -14.58
C THR A 177 -6.99 0.95 -14.15
N GLY A 178 -6.50 0.26 -13.13
CA GLY A 178 -5.24 0.58 -12.44
C GLY A 178 -5.28 1.90 -11.65
N ASN A 179 -6.44 2.54 -11.49
CA ASN A 179 -6.57 3.83 -10.83
C ASN A 179 -6.75 3.69 -9.32
N PHE A 180 -5.66 3.55 -8.58
CA PHE A 180 -5.65 3.42 -7.12
C PHE A 180 -6.19 4.64 -6.37
N ASP A 181 -6.27 5.82 -7.00
CA ASP A 181 -6.77 7.03 -6.34
C ASP A 181 -8.21 6.86 -5.83
N LEU A 182 -9.00 6.02 -6.52
CA LEU A 182 -10.39 5.70 -6.14
C LEU A 182 -10.51 5.05 -4.76
N LEU A 183 -9.45 4.42 -4.24
CA LEU A 183 -9.49 3.79 -2.92
C LEU A 183 -9.50 4.83 -1.80
N PHE A 184 -8.85 5.97 -2.00
CA PHE A 184 -8.86 7.06 -1.01
C PHE A 184 -10.27 7.65 -0.84
N ASP A 185 -11.07 7.69 -1.91
CA ASP A 185 -12.45 8.21 -1.87
C ASP A 185 -13.34 7.39 -0.93
N ILE A 186 -13.01 6.11 -0.70
CA ILE A 186 -13.78 5.20 0.15
C ILE A 186 -13.05 4.82 1.45
N ARG A 187 -11.93 5.47 1.77
CA ARG A 187 -11.15 5.22 2.99
C ARG A 187 -12.01 5.27 4.26
N GLY A 188 -12.90 6.26 4.34
CA GLY A 188 -13.76 6.49 5.51
C GLY A 188 -14.79 5.38 5.78
N LEU A 189 -14.93 4.40 4.88
CA LEU A 189 -15.77 3.23 5.12
C LEU A 189 -15.14 2.27 6.14
N ILE A 190 -13.82 2.32 6.30
CA ILE A 190 -13.09 1.45 7.25
C ILE A 190 -12.30 2.23 8.31
N PHE A 191 -12.11 3.54 8.14
CA PHE A 191 -11.47 4.46 9.10
C PHE A 191 -12.45 5.50 9.63
#